data_AF-A0A673UVH1-F1
#
_entry.id   AF-A0A673UVH1-F1
#
_cell.length_a   1.000
_cell.length_b   1.000
_cell.length_c   1.000
_cell.angle_alpha   90.00
_cell.angle_beta   90.00
_cell.angle_gamma   90.00
#
_symmetry.space_group_name_H-M   'P 1'
#
loop_
_entity.id
_entity.type
_entity.pdbx_description
1 polymer ?
#
loop_
_entity_poly.entity_id
_entity_poly.type
_entity_poly.pdbx_seq_one_letter_code
_entity_poly.pdbx_strand_id
1 'polypeptide(L)'
;MAWTPLLLVLLAHCTGSLSQPVLTQPSSLSASPGTTARLTCTLSRGCNVGSYSINWFQQKPGSPPQYLLWFYSDSNKHQGSGVPS
;
A
#
# COMPACT_ATOMS: atom_id res chain seq x y z
N MET A 1 11.47 14.56 -45.38
CA MET A 1 10.28 14.03 -44.66
C MET A 1 10.59 12.70 -43.99
N ALA A 2 11.66 12.60 -43.20
CA ALA A 2 12.07 11.38 -42.46
C ALA A 2 12.02 11.58 -40.93
N TRP A 3 11.62 12.76 -40.48
CA TRP A 3 11.61 13.13 -39.07
C TRP A 3 10.30 12.76 -38.37
N THR A 4 9.20 12.70 -39.12
CA THR A 4 7.89 12.22 -38.66
C THR A 4 7.91 10.79 -38.12
N PRO A 5 8.49 9.78 -38.81
CA PRO A 5 8.57 8.43 -38.25
C PRO A 5 9.48 8.37 -37.01
N LEU A 6 10.57 9.16 -36.98
CA LEU A 6 11.45 9.23 -35.81
C LEU A 6 10.74 9.83 -34.60
N LEU A 7 9.95 10.89 -34.81
CA LEU A 7 9.16 11.54 -33.77
C LEU A 7 8.07 10.60 -33.22
N LEU A 8 7.41 9.84 -34.10
CA LEU A 8 6.39 8.85 -33.73
C LEU A 8 6.98 7.69 -32.91
N VAL A 9 8.16 7.20 -33.28
CA VAL A 9 8.90 6.17 -32.52
C VAL A 9 9.29 6.70 -31.14
N LEU A 10 9.78 7.94 -31.05
CA LEU A 10 10.14 8.57 -29.77
C LEU A 10 8.91 8.73 -28.86
N LEU A 11 7.78 9.21 -29.40
CA LEU A 11 6.52 9.36 -28.68
C LEU A 11 5.95 8.02 -28.20
N ALA A 12 6.07 6.96 -29.01
CA ALA A 12 5.64 5.61 -28.63
C ALA A 12 6.48 5.00 -27.49
N HIS A 13 7.77 5.35 -27.40
CA HIS A 13 8.69 4.87 -26.37
C HIS A 13 8.63 5.66 -25.06
N CYS A 14 7.94 6.81 -25.01
CA CYS A 14 7.82 7.65 -23.81
C CYS A 14 6.57 7.38 -22.96
N THR A 15 5.72 6.41 -23.30
CA THR A 15 4.42 6.19 -22.62
C THR A 15 4.47 5.39 -21.31
N GLY A 16 5.62 5.34 -20.64
CA GLY A 16 5.78 4.63 -19.36
C GLY A 16 5.74 5.59 -18.18
N SER A 17 4.55 5.98 -17.71
CA SER A 17 4.43 6.61 -16.38
C SER A 17 4.43 5.52 -15.31
N LEU A 18 5.55 5.35 -14.61
CA LEU A 18 5.61 4.52 -13.40
C LEU A 18 4.92 5.26 -12.26
N SER A 19 3.62 5.03 -12.07
CA SER A 19 2.90 5.57 -10.90
C SER A 19 3.29 4.78 -9.64
N GLN A 20 3.57 5.47 -8.55
CA GLN A 20 3.77 4.82 -7.25
C GLN A 20 2.46 4.15 -6.78
N PRO A 21 2.55 2.99 -6.10
CA PRO A 21 1.38 2.38 -5.44
C PRO A 21 0.74 3.37 -4.46
N VAL A 22 -0.58 3.47 -4.50
CA VAL A 22 -1.36 4.30 -3.56
C VAL A 22 -2.19 3.39 -2.67
N LEU A 23 -2.25 3.71 -1.38
CA LEU A 23 -3.11 3.04 -0.40
C LEU A 23 -4.30 3.93 -0.05
N THR A 24 -5.50 3.38 -0.13
CA THR A 24 -6.74 4.08 0.28
C THR A 24 -7.27 3.47 1.57
N GLN A 25 -7.54 4.30 2.58
CA GLN A 25 -8.05 3.89 3.89
C GLN A 25 -9.21 4.81 4.31
N PRO A 26 -10.11 4.37 5.21
CA PRO A 26 -11.09 5.25 5.83
C PRO A 26 -10.39 6.43 6.52
N SER A 27 -10.94 7.64 6.38
CA SER A 27 -10.41 8.84 7.02
C SER A 27 -10.54 8.81 8.55
N SER A 28 -11.57 8.11 9.04
CA SER A 28 -11.80 7.89 10.47
C SER A 28 -12.70 6.66 10.67
N LEU A 29 -12.56 6.02 11.82
CA LEU A 29 -13.43 4.93 12.26
C LEU A 29 -13.59 5.00 13.78
N SER A 30 -14.79 4.71 14.28
CA SER A 30 -15.07 4.62 15.71
C SER A 30 -15.76 3.29 16.00
N ALA A 31 -15.48 2.71 17.16
CA ALA A 31 -15.99 1.42 17.59
C ALA A 31 -16.18 1.43 19.11
N SER A 32 -17.18 0.71 19.61
CA SER A 32 -17.42 0.60 21.05
C SER A 32 -16.29 -0.18 21.74
N PRO A 33 -15.96 0.13 23.01
CA PRO A 33 -15.00 -0.66 23.77
C PRO A 33 -15.36 -2.15 23.78
N GLY A 34 -14.37 -3.02 23.58
CA GLY A 34 -14.56 -4.48 23.51
C GLY A 34 -15.04 -5.01 22.16
N THR A 35 -15.29 -4.14 21.17
CA THR A 35 -15.64 -4.56 19.81
C THR A 35 -14.43 -4.54 18.86
N THR A 36 -14.49 -5.34 17.80
CA THR A 36 -13.44 -5.38 16.78
C THR A 36 -13.63 -4.27 15.76
N ALA A 37 -12.65 -3.38 15.65
CA ALA A 37 -12.55 -2.40 14.57
C ALA A 37 -11.88 -3.02 13.34
N ARG A 38 -12.46 -2.82 12.15
CA ARG A 38 -11.88 -3.28 10.88
C ARG A 38 -11.47 -2.10 10.01
N LEU A 39 -10.17 -1.86 9.88
CA LEU A 39 -9.60 -0.87 8.98
C LEU A 39 -9.31 -1.51 7.62
N THR A 40 -10.00 -1.05 6.58
CA THR A 40 -9.76 -1.51 5.21
C THR A 40 -8.63 -0.70 4.59
N CYS A 41 -7.66 -1.37 3.97
CA CYS A 41 -6.63 -0.76 3.15
C CYS A 41 -6.75 -1.32 1.73
N THR A 42 -7.03 -0.45 0.76
CA THR A 42 -7.19 -0.82 -0.65
C THR A 42 -5.98 -0.34 -1.43
N LEU A 43 -5.31 -1.27 -2.12
CA LEU A 43 -4.21 -0.94 -3.02
C LEU A 43 -4.74 -0.37 -4.35
N SER A 44 -3.99 0.54 -4.95
CA SER A 44 -4.26 1.05 -6.29
C SER A 44 -4.33 -0.06 -7.34
N ARG A 45 -5.07 0.18 -8.43
CA ARG A 45 -5.19 -0.78 -9.54
C ARG A 45 -3.81 -1.17 -10.07
N GLY A 46 -3.61 -2.46 -10.31
CA GLY A 46 -2.33 -3.01 -10.77
C GLY A 46 -1.35 -3.35 -9.64
N CYS A 47 -1.67 -2.99 -8.39
CA CYS A 47 -0.92 -3.42 -7.21
C CYS A 47 -1.68 -4.53 -6.50
N ASN A 48 -1.02 -5.68 -6.28
CA ASN A 48 -1.63 -6.84 -5.64
C ASN A 48 -0.91 -7.18 -4.34
N VAL A 49 -1.67 -7.75 -3.41
CA VAL A 49 -1.12 -8.42 -2.22
C VAL A 49 -0.24 -9.59 -2.71
N GLY A 50 0.95 -9.74 -2.12
CA GLY A 50 1.95 -10.72 -2.57
C GLY A 50 2.83 -10.25 -3.73
N SER A 51 2.61 -9.05 -4.27
CA SER A 51 3.62 -8.34 -5.09
C SER A 51 4.36 -7.29 -4.27
N TYR A 52 3.73 -6.80 -3.20
CA TYR A 52 4.28 -5.80 -2.30
C TYR A 52 4.20 -6.26 -0.84
N SER A 53 5.20 -5.82 -0.10
CA SER A 53 5.29 -5.90 1.35
C SER A 53 4.38 -4.86 1.99
N ILE A 54 3.33 -5.29 2.68
CA ILE A 54 2.37 -4.38 3.34
C ILE A 54 2.71 -4.32 4.82
N ASN A 55 3.06 -3.13 5.31
CA ASN A 55 3.39 -2.90 6.71
C ASN A 55 2.28 -2.09 7.39
N TRP A 56 1.88 -2.49 8.59
CA TRP A 56 0.97 -1.73 9.44
C TRP A 56 1.72 -1.17 10.64
N PHE A 57 1.47 0.11 10.90
CA PHE A 57 1.99 0.82 12.06
C PHE A 57 0.84 1.49 12.79
N GLN A 58 0.92 1.53 14.12
CA GLN A 58 0.02 2.30 14.96
C GLN A 58 0.77 3.51 15.50
N GLN A 59 0.14 4.69 15.40
CA GLN A 59 0.63 5.87 16.08
C GLN A 59 -0.45 6.39 17.03
N LYS A 60 -0.10 6.46 18.32
CA LYS A 60 -0.92 7.12 19.33
C LYS A 60 -0.55 8.60 19.39
N PRO A 61 -1.47 9.51 19.71
CA PRO A 61 -1.14 10.93 19.90
C PRO A 61 0.06 11.11 20.85
N GLY A 62 1.08 11.86 20.40
CA GLY A 62 2.30 12.13 21.18
C GLY A 62 3.31 10.98 21.26
N SER A 63 3.07 9.84 20.60
CA SER A 63 4.00 8.70 20.56
C SER A 63 4.63 8.51 19.18
N PRO A 64 5.82 7.88 19.08
CA PRO A 64 6.37 7.47 17.80
C PRO A 64 5.53 6.33 17.18
N PRO A 65 5.63 6.11 15.86
CA PRO A 65 5.00 4.96 15.21
C PRO A 65 5.49 3.63 15.81
N GLN A 66 4.56 2.78 16.19
CA GLN A 66 4.80 1.41 16.65
C GLN A 66 4.50 0.43 15.50
N TYR A 67 5.45 -0.44 15.19
CA TYR A 67 5.25 -1.52 14.23
C TYR A 67 4.22 -2.53 14.75
N LEU A 68 3.20 -2.84 13.93
CA LEU A 68 2.18 -3.82 14.27
C LEU A 68 2.38 -5.16 13.57
N LEU A 69 2.47 -5.14 12.24
CA LEU A 69 2.65 -6.35 11.44
C LEU A 69 3.13 -6.01 10.03
N TRP A 70 3.65 -7.04 9.37
CA TRP A 70 4.00 -7.04 7.97
C TRP A 70 3.38 -8.27 7.32
N PHE A 71 2.82 -8.07 6.13
CA PHE A 71 2.17 -9.11 5.35
C PHE A 71 2.66 -9.07 3.91
N TYR A 72 3.08 -10.22 3.40
CA TYR A 72 3.32 -10.43 1.98
C TYR A 72 2.41 -11.54 1.44
N SER A 73 2.39 -12.69 2.11
CA SER A 73 1.50 -13.81 1.82
C SER A 73 1.10 -14.54 3.11
N ASP A 74 0.17 -15.48 3.02
CA ASP A 74 -0.25 -16.26 4.19
C ASP A 74 0.87 -17.06 4.84
N SER A 75 1.85 -17.52 4.04
CA SER A 75 3.04 -18.23 4.50
C SER A 75 4.21 -17.31 4.83
N ASN A 76 4.14 -16.01 4.48
CA ASN A 76 5.22 -15.05 4.67
C ASN A 76 4.66 -13.74 5.24
N LYS A 77 4.55 -13.72 6.56
CA LYS A 77 4.01 -12.63 7.35
C LYS A 77 4.65 -12.63 8.74
N HIS A 78 4.64 -11.47 9.41
CA HIS A 78 5.24 -11.30 10.71
C HIS A 78 4.42 -10.34 11.58
N GLN A 79 4.21 -10.68 12.85
CA GLN A 79 3.56 -9.81 13.83
C GLN A 79 4.59 -9.14 14.74
N GLY A 80 4.35 -7.88 15.07
CA GLY A 80 5.13 -7.11 16.01
C GLY A 80 4.99 -7.65 17.43
N SER A 81 6.02 -7.39 18.24
CA SER A 81 6.02 -7.79 19.66
C SER A 81 4.82 -7.17 20.40
N GLY A 82 4.12 -7.98 21.19
CA GLY A 82 2.95 -7.56 21.96
C GLY A 82 1.66 -7.38 21.17
N VAL A 83 1.65 -7.67 19.87
CA VAL A 83 0.44 -7.72 19.05
C VAL A 83 -0.16 -9.13 19.13
N PRO A 84 -1.41 -9.30 19.57
CA PRO A 84 -2.07 -10.61 19.59
C PRO A 84 -2.20 -11.23 18.19
N SER A 85 -2.04 -12.54 18.09
CA SER A 85 -2.28 -13.35 16.89
C SER A 85 -3.75 -13.44 16.51
#